data_AF-A0A7T7R8J6-F1
#
_entry.id   AF-A0A7T7R8J6-F1
#
_cell.length_a   1.000
_cell.length_b   1.000
_cell.length_c   1.000
_cell.angle_alpha   90.00
_cell.angle_beta   90.00
_cell.angle_gamma   90.00
#
_symmetry.space_group_name_H-M   'P 1'
#
loop_
_entity.id
_entity.type
_entity.pdbx_description
1 polymer ?
#
loop_
_entity_poly.entity_id
_entity_poly.type
_entity_poly.pdbx_seq_one_letter_code
_entity_poly.pdbx_strand_id
1 'polypeptide(L)' 'MTTLFPAEFFDANKGTAYQTALAQFEKPLLKATMIKCHGNQTKAAEILGLNRGTLRKKLDMYGMLNNRGGW' A
#
# COMPACT_ATOMS: atom_id res chain seq x y z
N MET A 1 15.48 -21.08 -6.50
CA MET A 1 15.03 -19.67 -6.59
C MET A 1 13.51 -19.70 -6.54
N THR A 2 12.88 -19.25 -5.45
CA THR A 2 11.42 -19.27 -5.32
C THR A 2 10.85 -18.08 -6.10
N THR A 3 9.85 -18.31 -6.95
CA THR A 3 9.16 -17.22 -7.65
C THR A 3 8.27 -16.46 -6.68
N LEU A 4 8.26 -15.13 -6.78
CA LEU A 4 7.41 -14.26 -5.94
C LEU A 4 5.91 -14.47 -6.19
N PHE A 5 5.56 -14.88 -7.40
CA PHE A 5 4.20 -15.22 -7.81
C PHE A 5 4.23 -16.58 -8.53
N PRO A 6 3.38 -17.53 -8.14
CA PRO A 6 3.28 -18.80 -8.86
C PRO A 6 2.43 -18.62 -10.14
N ALA A 7 2.50 -19.57 -11.07
CA ALA A 7 1.89 -19.42 -12.40
C ALA A 7 0.37 -19.19 -12.31
N GLU A 8 -0.30 -19.89 -11.40
CA GLU A 8 -1.74 -19.77 -11.14
C GLU A 8 -2.15 -18.38 -10.69
N PHE A 9 -1.24 -17.56 -10.16
CA PHE A 9 -1.53 -16.17 -9.80
C PHE A 9 -1.96 -15.36 -11.03
N PHE A 10 -1.30 -15.54 -12.16
CA PHE A 10 -1.60 -14.78 -13.37
C PHE A 10 -2.96 -15.17 -13.95
N ASP A 11 -3.24 -16.48 -14.00
CA ASP A 11 -4.50 -17.02 -14.49
C ASP A 11 -5.68 -16.62 -13.59
N ALA A 12 -5.48 -16.65 -12.26
CA ALA A 12 -6.51 -16.26 -11.31
C ALA A 12 -6.89 -14.77 -11.39
N ASN A 13 -5.91 -13.91 -11.71
CA ASN A 13 -6.13 -12.47 -11.76
C ASN A 13 -6.63 -11.96 -13.12
N LYS A 14 -6.70 -12.79 -14.17
CA LYS A 14 -7.40 -12.47 -15.45
C LYS A 14 -7.14 -11.05 -15.99
N GLY A 15 -5.87 -10.62 -16.03
CA GLY A 15 -5.47 -9.30 -16.52
C GLY A 15 -5.34 -8.19 -15.46
N THR A 16 -5.68 -8.45 -14.19
CA THR A 16 -5.48 -7.51 -13.06
C THR A 16 -4.28 -7.88 -12.18
N ALA A 17 -3.45 -8.83 -12.63
CA ALA A 17 -2.34 -9.37 -11.84
C ALA A 17 -1.38 -8.27 -11.35
N TYR A 18 -1.12 -7.27 -12.18
CA TYR A 18 -0.28 -6.12 -11.81
C TYR A 18 -0.88 -5.34 -10.64
N GLN A 19 -2.16 -4.97 -10.71
CA GLN A 19 -2.84 -4.20 -9.67
C GLN A 19 -2.92 -5.00 -8.36
N THR A 20 -3.20 -6.31 -8.44
CA THR A 20 -3.23 -7.20 -7.27
C THR A 20 -1.86 -7.31 -6.62
N ALA A 21 -0.80 -7.55 -7.40
CA ALA A 21 0.56 -7.63 -6.90
C ALA A 21 1.00 -6.29 -6.28
N LEU A 22 0.71 -5.17 -6.96
CA LEU A 22 1.03 -3.84 -6.47
C LEU A 22 0.31 -3.55 -5.15
N ALA A 23 -0.96 -3.91 -5.01
CA ALA A 23 -1.70 -3.75 -3.76
C ALA A 23 -1.12 -4.58 -2.61
N GLN A 24 -0.72 -5.84 -2.90
CA GLN A 24 -0.06 -6.71 -1.92
C GLN A 24 1.27 -6.13 -1.42
N PHE A 25 2.01 -5.42 -2.28
CA PHE A 25 3.25 -4.75 -1.92
C PHE A 25 3.01 -3.40 -1.21
N GLU A 26 2.15 -2.55 -1.76
CA GLU A 26 1.95 -1.19 -1.25
C GLU A 26 1.29 -1.17 0.13
N LYS A 27 0.30 -2.04 0.38
CA LYS A 27 -0.42 -2.08 1.66
C LYS A 27 0.50 -2.26 2.88
N PRO A 28 1.38 -3.27 2.96
CA PRO A 28 2.30 -3.41 4.08
C PRO A 28 3.34 -2.29 4.13
N LEU A 29 3.83 -1.80 2.99
CA LEU A 29 4.78 -0.66 2.95
C LEU A 29 4.18 0.60 3.57
N LEU A 30 2.97 0.98 3.13
CA LEU A 30 2.27 2.16 3.65
C LEU A 30 1.97 2.00 5.15
N LYS A 31 1.48 0.84 5.57
CA LYS A 31 1.21 0.55 6.98
C LYS A 31 2.48 0.68 7.84
N ALA A 32 3.59 0.07 7.41
CA ALA A 32 4.85 0.10 8.14
C ALA A 32 5.40 1.53 8.28
N THR A 33 5.35 2.33 7.21
CA THR A 33 5.77 3.73 7.27
C THR A 33 4.87 4.55 8.18
N MET A 34 3.54 4.37 8.12
CA MET A 34 2.62 5.08 9.00
C MET A 34 2.85 4.74 10.48
N ILE A 35 3.14 3.47 10.81
CA ILE A 35 3.56 3.04 12.16
C ILE A 35 4.85 3.74 12.57
N LYS A 36 5.88 3.71 11.70
CA LYS A 36 7.17 4.36 11.95
C LYS A 36 7.04 5.87 12.17
N CYS A 37 6.07 6.51 11.53
CA CYS A 37 5.80 7.94 11.65
C CYS A 37 4.75 8.28 12.71
N HIS A 38 4.27 7.31 13.49
CA HIS A 38 3.21 7.48 14.50
C HIS A 38 1.97 8.21 13.93
N GLY A 39 1.56 7.86 12.71
CA GLY A 39 0.42 8.48 12.03
C GLY A 39 0.69 9.81 11.34
N ASN A 40 1.90 10.37 11.45
CA ASN A 40 2.22 11.62 10.76
C ASN A 40 2.34 11.42 9.24
N GLN A 41 1.26 11.74 8.52
CA GLN A 41 1.18 11.56 7.05
C GLN A 41 2.20 12.42 6.29
N THR A 42 2.58 13.60 6.79
CA THR A 42 3.59 14.44 6.11
C THR A 42 4.97 13.77 6.17
N LYS A 43 5.40 13.33 7.36
CA LYS A 43 6.67 12.60 7.52
C LYS A 43 6.68 11.28 6.76
N ALA A 44 5.55 10.56 6.76
CA ALA A 44 5.43 9.31 6.00
C ALA A 44 5.56 9.55 4.50
N ALA A 45 4.98 10.64 3.99
CA ALA A 45 5.08 11.01 2.58
C ALA A 45 6.51 11.39 2.20
N GLU A 46 7.22 12.13 3.06
CA GLU A 46 8.65 12.45 2.87
C GLU A 46 9.51 11.18 2.81
N ILE A 47 9.34 10.24 3.75
CA ILE A 47 10.11 8.97 3.76
C ILE A 47 9.85 8.16 2.48
N LEU A 48 8.62 8.14 1.99
CA LEU A 48 8.23 7.39 0.79
C LEU A 48 8.54 8.14 -0.51
N GLY A 49 9.00 9.40 -0.46
CA GLY A 49 9.19 10.22 -1.65
C GLY A 49 7.89 10.52 -2.40
N LEU A 50 6.76 10.58 -1.68
CA LEU A 50 5.44 10.84 -2.25
C LEU A 50 4.99 12.27 -1.92
N ASN A 51 4.18 12.85 -2.79
CA ASN A 51 3.34 13.97 -2.38
C ASN A 51 2.36 13.47 -1.30
N ARG A 52 2.20 14.22 -0.20
CA ARG A 52 1.25 13.94 0.88
C ARG A 52 -0.17 13.69 0.38
N GLY A 53 -0.62 14.41 -0.65
CA GLY A 53 -1.91 14.18 -1.29
C GLY A 53 -2.02 12.79 -1.93
N THR A 54 -0.95 12.32 -2.56
CA THR A 54 -0.85 10.97 -3.14
C THR A 54 -0.85 9.90 -2.05
N LEU A 55 -0.08 10.10 -0.97
CA LEU A 55 -0.09 9.19 0.18
C LEU A 55 -1.51 9.06 0.75
N ARG A 56 -2.19 10.19 1.01
CA ARG A 56 -3.55 10.17 1.53
C ARG A 56 -4.50 9.38 0.62
N LYS A 57 -4.46 9.61 -0.70
CA LYS A 57 -5.29 8.85 -1.66
C LYS A 57 -5.01 7.35 -1.62
N LYS A 58 -3.74 6.94 -1.47
CA LYS A 58 -3.38 5.52 -1.31
C LYS A 58 -3.86 4.93 0.02
N LEU A 59 -3.73 5.66 1.12
CA LEU A 59 -4.27 5.24 2.42
C LEU A 59 -5.79 5.05 2.36
N ASP A 60 -6.50 5.95 1.67
CA ASP A 60 -7.94 5.85 1.43
C ASP A 60 -8.30 4.60 0.61
N MET A 61 -7.61 4.42 -0.53
CA MET A 61 -7.77 3.26 -1.42
C MET A 61 -7.64 1.91 -0.70
N TYR A 62 -6.75 1.83 0.30
CA TYR A 62 -6.53 0.61 1.07
C TYR A 62 -7.34 0.55 2.39
N GLY A 63 -8.27 1.49 2.60
CA GLY A 63 -9.14 1.52 3.78
C GLY A 63 -8.43 1.84 5.09
N MET A 64 -7.31 2.57 5.03
CA MET A 64 -6.49 2.94 6.19
C MET A 64 -6.82 4.31 6.78
N LEU A 65 -7.64 5.10 6.09
CA LEU A 65 -8.21 6.34 6.61
C LEU A 65 -9.58 6.02 7.22
N ASN A 66 -9.74 6.22 8.53
CA ASN A 66 -11.05 6.05 9.17
C ASN A 66 -11.15 6.78 10.51
N ASN A 67 -12.31 7.37 10.79
CA ASN A 67 -12.64 8.04 12.08
C ASN A 67 -12.79 7.08 13.28
N ARG A 68 -12.46 5.78 13.12
CA ARG A 68 -12.63 4.71 14.13
C ARG A 68 -11.36 3.89 14.38
N GLY A 69 -10.18 4.54 14.26
CA GLY A 69 -8.88 3.92 14.56
C GLY A 69 -7.94 3.74 13.36
N GLY A 70 -8.21 4.42 12.24
CA GLY A 70 -7.23 4.63 11.17
C GLY A 70 -6.28 5.80 11.47
N TRP A 71 -5.38 6.11 10.54
CA TRP A 71 -4.43 7.23 10.68
C TRP A 71 -5.02 8.59 10.29
#